data_AF-G9YDT3-F1
#
_entry.id   AF-G9YDT3-F1
#
_cell.length_a   1.000
_cell.length_b   1.000
_cell.length_c   1.000
_cell.angle_alpha   90.00
_cell.angle_beta   90.00
_cell.angle_gamma   90.00
#
_symmetry.space_group_name_H-M   'P 1'
#
loop_
_entity.id
_entity.type
_entity.pdbx_description
1 polymer ?
#
loop_
_entity_poly.entity_id
_entity_poly.type
_entity_poly.pdbx_seq_one_letter_code
_entity_poly.pdbx_strand_id
1 'polypeptide(L)'
;MKKTLLALFVLAPFASIAAPTPQPMIGNYHAVGYTTCGGYKVLSSAISNENVMVLQITDPVTKVSQIFYGDRSSDETEKVPYVLSNYDASTQKFTPDPSNTTIQFGIKMGNPGKPGNDLYNLTMGGQTYVCKQFTIFS
;
A
#
# COMPACT_ATOMS: atom_id res chain seq x y z
N MET A 1 13.81 -7.67 -62.59
CA MET A 1 13.85 -8.24 -61.22
C MET A 1 14.37 -7.18 -60.24
N LYS A 2 13.57 -6.76 -59.26
CA LYS A 2 13.96 -6.45 -57.88
C LYS A 2 12.69 -6.17 -57.08
N LYS A 3 12.47 -7.02 -56.08
CA LYS A 3 11.35 -7.02 -55.14
C LYS A 3 11.72 -6.11 -53.97
N THR A 4 10.82 -5.21 -53.58
CA THR A 4 10.83 -4.60 -52.23
C THR A 4 9.44 -4.05 -51.96
N LEU A 5 8.54 -4.89 -51.44
CA LEU A 5 8.16 -5.00 -50.03
C LEU A 5 7.21 -3.86 -49.58
N LEU A 6 5.91 -4.16 -49.68
CA LEU A 6 4.84 -3.50 -48.92
C LEU A 6 5.15 -3.63 -47.43
N ALA A 7 5.36 -2.50 -46.75
CA ALA A 7 5.34 -2.45 -45.29
C ALA A 7 3.88 -2.39 -44.83
N LEU A 8 3.38 -3.54 -44.37
CA LEU A 8 2.10 -3.67 -43.68
C LEU A 8 2.26 -3.03 -42.29
N PHE A 9 1.81 -1.79 -42.09
CA PHE A 9 1.68 -1.24 -40.75
C PHE A 9 0.46 -1.87 -40.08
N VAL A 10 0.70 -3.00 -39.41
CA VAL A 10 -0.21 -3.57 -38.42
C VAL A 10 0.17 -2.97 -37.08
N LEU A 11 -0.52 -1.92 -36.65
CA LEU A 11 -0.58 -1.55 -35.24
C LEU A 11 -2.04 -1.57 -34.83
N ALA A 12 -2.44 -2.75 -34.37
CA ALA A 12 -3.67 -3.02 -33.65
C ALA A 12 -3.74 -2.19 -32.35
N PRO A 13 -4.92 -2.10 -31.71
CA PRO A 13 -5.33 -0.96 -30.92
C PRO A 13 -4.63 -0.91 -29.57
N PHE A 14 -4.21 0.29 -29.15
CA PHE A 14 -3.98 0.60 -27.74
C PHE A 14 -5.33 0.68 -27.03
N ALA A 15 -5.97 -0.47 -26.82
CA ALA A 15 -7.10 -0.60 -25.93
C ALA A 15 -6.61 -1.02 -24.54
N SER A 16 -7.06 -0.25 -23.55
CA SER A 16 -7.03 -0.51 -22.11
C SER A 16 -5.75 -0.14 -21.34
N ILE A 17 -5.68 1.13 -20.93
CA ILE A 17 -5.21 1.48 -19.58
C ILE A 17 -6.43 1.93 -18.78
N ALA A 18 -7.37 1.00 -18.54
CA ALA A 18 -8.16 1.10 -17.34
C ALA A 18 -7.24 0.67 -16.19
N ALA A 19 -6.67 1.65 -15.48
CA ALA A 19 -6.00 1.37 -14.22
C ALA A 19 -7.01 0.68 -13.27
N PRO A 20 -6.57 -0.33 -12.49
CA PRO A 20 -7.49 -1.11 -11.67
C PRO A 20 -8.13 -0.21 -10.62
N THR A 21 -9.46 -0.19 -10.58
CA THR A 21 -10.25 0.43 -9.51
C THR A 21 -10.08 -0.39 -8.22
N PRO A 22 -9.39 0.13 -7.22
CA PRO A 22 -9.13 -0.57 -5.97
C PRO A 22 -10.15 -0.10 -4.95
N GLN A 23 -10.89 -1.08 -4.49
CA GLN A 23 -12.10 -0.94 -3.73
C GLN A 23 -12.22 -2.23 -2.90
N PRO A 24 -13.10 -2.21 -1.91
CA PRO A 24 -12.82 -1.80 -0.53
C PRO A 24 -11.66 -2.60 0.12
N MET A 25 -10.88 -1.96 1.00
CA MET A 25 -9.82 -2.64 1.76
C MET A 25 -10.43 -3.37 2.95
N ILE A 26 -11.20 -2.66 3.78
CA ILE A 26 -12.02 -3.23 4.84
C ILE A 26 -13.03 -2.18 5.36
N GLY A 27 -14.31 -2.54 5.44
CA GLY A 27 -15.35 -1.61 5.89
C GLY A 27 -15.37 -0.31 5.07
N ASN A 28 -15.38 0.83 5.78
CA ASN A 28 -15.35 2.17 5.19
C ASN A 28 -13.93 2.64 4.80
N TYR A 29 -12.91 1.81 5.03
CA TYR A 29 -11.53 2.13 4.68
C TYR A 29 -11.25 1.59 3.29
N HIS A 30 -11.27 2.47 2.29
CA HIS A 30 -10.91 2.13 0.91
C HIS A 30 -9.41 2.29 0.72
N ALA A 31 -8.78 1.39 -0.06
CA ALA A 31 -7.37 1.54 -0.39
C ALA A 31 -7.21 2.69 -1.40
N VAL A 32 -6.32 3.64 -1.09
CA VAL A 32 -5.98 4.78 -1.96
C VAL A 32 -4.73 4.53 -2.80
N GLY A 33 -3.94 3.55 -2.41
CA GLY A 33 -2.77 3.15 -3.16
C GLY A 33 -2.12 1.90 -2.59
N TYR A 34 -0.98 1.55 -3.18
CA TYR A 34 -0.18 0.43 -2.73
C TYR A 34 1.31 0.64 -2.94
N THR A 35 2.10 -0.12 -2.19
CA THR A 35 3.52 -0.32 -2.45
C THR A 35 3.90 -1.79 -2.22
N THR A 36 5.17 -2.13 -2.45
CA THR A 36 5.75 -3.43 -2.12
C THR A 36 7.04 -3.24 -1.33
N CYS A 37 7.13 -3.86 -0.16
CA CYS A 37 8.27 -3.76 0.76
C CYS A 37 8.80 -5.17 1.03
N GLY A 38 10.01 -5.51 0.60
CA GLY A 38 10.55 -6.86 0.81
C GLY A 38 9.70 -8.01 0.22
N GLY A 39 8.85 -7.72 -0.78
CA GLY A 39 7.88 -8.66 -1.35
C GLY A 39 6.47 -8.56 -0.76
N TYR A 40 6.31 -8.02 0.45
CA TYR A 40 5.00 -7.76 1.04
C TYR A 40 4.25 -6.70 0.26
N LYS A 41 3.01 -6.98 -0.14
CA LYS A 41 2.13 -5.97 -0.75
C LYS A 41 1.46 -5.19 0.37
N VAL A 42 1.61 -3.88 0.38
CA VAL A 42 1.01 -2.98 1.37
C VAL A 42 -0.02 -2.13 0.67
N LEU A 43 -1.30 -2.29 1.01
CA LEU A 43 -2.35 -1.34 0.68
C LEU A 43 -2.50 -0.36 1.85
N SER A 44 -2.78 0.90 1.54
CA SER A 44 -3.06 1.93 2.54
C SER A 44 -4.39 2.60 2.26
N SER A 45 -5.15 2.92 3.31
CA SER A 45 -6.25 3.88 3.21
C SER A 45 -5.75 5.32 3.15
N ALA A 46 -6.65 6.24 2.84
CA ALA A 46 -6.50 7.64 3.25
C ALA A 46 -6.46 7.73 4.78
N ILE A 47 -5.89 8.82 5.27
CA ILE A 47 -6.03 9.20 6.67
C ILE A 47 -7.47 9.72 6.85
N SER A 48 -8.20 9.16 7.79
CA SER A 48 -9.57 9.60 8.12
C SER A 48 -9.55 10.93 8.89
N ASN A 49 -10.72 11.54 9.07
CA ASN A 49 -10.87 12.74 9.91
C ASN A 49 -10.52 12.50 11.39
N GLU A 50 -10.43 11.25 11.81
CA GLU A 50 -10.03 10.84 13.16
C GLU A 50 -8.52 10.57 13.25
N ASN A 51 -7.74 10.99 12.25
CA ASN A 51 -6.30 10.72 12.09
C ASN A 51 -5.95 9.23 11.96
N VAL A 52 -6.93 8.40 11.59
CA VAL A 52 -6.72 6.95 11.48
C VAL A 52 -6.27 6.59 10.07
N MET A 53 -5.31 5.68 9.98
CA MET A 53 -4.94 5.04 8.73
C MET A 53 -4.91 3.52 8.92
N VAL A 54 -5.46 2.81 7.94
CA VAL A 54 -5.50 1.35 7.93
C VAL A 54 -4.58 0.84 6.83
N LEU A 55 -3.85 -0.22 7.14
CA LEU A 55 -2.98 -0.94 6.23
C LEU A 55 -3.49 -2.36 6.05
N GLN A 56 -3.45 -2.86 4.83
CA GLN A 56 -3.57 -4.28 4.55
C GLN A 56 -2.25 -4.78 4.00
N ILE A 57 -1.61 -5.71 4.72
CA ILE A 57 -0.33 -6.29 4.33
C ILE A 57 -0.55 -7.74 3.93
N THR A 58 -0.21 -8.06 2.69
CA THR A 58 -0.30 -9.41 2.14
C THR A 58 1.10 -10.04 2.09
N ASP A 59 1.24 -11.20 2.72
CA ASP A 59 2.47 -11.98 2.69
C ASP A 59 2.73 -12.55 1.27
N PRO A 60 3.94 -12.41 0.71
CA PRO A 60 4.22 -12.85 -0.65
C PRO A 60 4.22 -14.37 -0.81
N VAL A 61 4.47 -15.13 0.24
CA VAL A 61 4.57 -16.60 0.24
C VAL A 61 3.21 -17.22 0.52
N THR A 62 2.59 -16.85 1.65
CA THR A 62 1.34 -17.47 2.11
C THR A 62 0.10 -16.86 1.48
N LYS A 63 0.21 -15.65 0.90
CA LYS A 63 -0.89 -14.85 0.35
C LYS A 63 -1.95 -14.43 1.37
N VAL A 64 -1.70 -14.64 2.67
CA VAL A 64 -2.57 -14.19 3.76
C VAL A 64 -2.46 -12.68 3.88
N SER A 65 -3.61 -12.01 4.01
CA SER A 65 -3.68 -10.58 4.29
C SER A 65 -3.98 -10.33 5.76
N GLN A 66 -3.24 -9.41 6.36
CA GLN A 66 -3.44 -8.94 7.72
C GLN A 66 -3.76 -7.45 7.72
N ILE A 67 -4.60 -7.03 8.67
CA ILE A 67 -5.02 -5.64 8.79
C ILE A 67 -4.33 -5.00 9.98
N PHE A 68 -3.69 -3.86 9.74
CA PHE A 68 -3.05 -3.07 10.77
C PHE A 68 -3.72 -1.72 10.86
N TYR A 69 -4.07 -1.31 12.07
CA TYR A 69 -4.75 -0.07 12.38
C TYR A 69 -3.80 0.86 13.14
N GLY A 70 -3.66 2.11 12.68
CA GLY A 70 -2.79 3.10 13.33
C GLY A 70 -3.46 4.45 13.44
N ASP A 71 -3.26 5.10 14.59
CA ASP A 71 -3.58 6.51 14.81
C ASP A 71 -2.34 7.35 14.49
N ARG A 72 -2.43 8.15 13.44
CA ARG A 72 -1.41 9.13 13.07
C ARG A 72 -1.51 10.36 13.97
N SER A 73 -1.12 10.17 15.23
CA SER A 73 -0.88 11.26 16.18
C SER A 73 0.39 12.08 15.88
N SER A 74 1.17 11.68 14.86
CA SER A 74 2.41 12.36 14.46
C SER A 74 2.55 12.49 12.94
N ASP A 75 3.07 13.65 12.52
CA ASP A 75 3.47 13.93 11.14
C ASP A 75 4.62 13.03 10.67
N GLU A 76 5.38 12.47 11.60
CA GLU A 76 6.44 11.49 11.34
C GLU A 76 5.84 10.10 11.08
N THR A 77 5.40 9.88 9.83
CA THR A 77 4.79 8.62 9.38
C THR A 77 5.51 7.36 9.87
N GLU A 78 6.86 7.33 9.85
CA GLU A 78 7.63 6.13 10.23
C GLU A 78 7.58 5.80 11.71
N LYS A 79 7.24 6.77 12.56
CA LYS A 79 7.14 6.57 14.02
C LYS A 79 5.75 6.09 14.44
N VAL A 80 4.78 6.09 13.53
CA VAL A 80 3.41 5.68 13.82
C VAL A 80 3.38 4.15 13.97
N PRO A 81 3.02 3.62 15.16
CA PRO A 81 2.80 2.19 15.32
C PRO A 81 1.43 1.82 14.73
N TYR A 82 1.40 0.79 13.91
CA TYR A 82 0.16 0.15 13.47
C TYR A 82 0.03 -1.21 14.16
N VAL A 83 -1.14 -1.47 14.72
CA VAL A 83 -1.42 -2.66 15.52
C VAL A 83 -2.25 -3.63 14.69
N LEU A 84 -1.83 -4.90 14.64
CA LEU A 84 -2.61 -5.97 14.04
C LEU A 84 -3.99 -5.99 14.67
N SER A 85 -5.03 -5.87 13.86
CA SER A 85 -6.39 -5.68 14.34
C SER A 85 -7.39 -6.52 13.57
N ASN A 86 -8.42 -6.98 14.26
CA ASN A 86 -9.60 -7.60 13.68
C ASN A 86 -10.66 -6.52 13.46
N TYR A 87 -11.42 -6.64 12.37
CA TYR A 87 -12.52 -5.73 12.08
C TYR A 87 -13.85 -6.47 12.25
N ASP A 88 -14.71 -5.92 13.10
CA ASP A 88 -16.08 -6.37 13.23
C ASP A 88 -16.98 -5.55 12.31
N ALA A 89 -17.48 -6.18 11.25
CA ALA A 89 -18.35 -5.52 10.26
C ALA A 89 -19.70 -5.09 10.84
N SER A 90 -20.19 -5.73 11.91
CA SER A 90 -21.49 -5.41 12.53
C SER A 90 -21.42 -4.13 13.36
N THR A 91 -20.29 -3.90 14.02
CA THR A 91 -20.05 -2.70 14.84
C THR A 91 -19.18 -1.65 14.15
N GLN A 92 -18.60 -2.01 13.00
CA GLN A 92 -17.63 -1.21 12.24
C GLN A 92 -16.40 -0.81 13.04
N LYS A 93 -16.00 -1.62 14.03
CA LYS A 93 -14.89 -1.32 14.94
C LYS A 93 -13.70 -2.23 14.70
N PHE A 94 -12.52 -1.67 14.94
CA PHE A 94 -11.28 -2.43 15.05
C PHE A 94 -11.04 -2.83 16.51
N THR A 95 -10.63 -4.07 16.71
CA THR A 95 -10.13 -4.57 18.00
C THR A 95 -8.71 -5.11 17.80
N PRO A 96 -7.73 -4.70 18.62
CA PRO A 96 -6.40 -5.25 18.56
C PRO A 96 -6.42 -6.79 18.68
N ASP A 97 -5.63 -7.45 17.84
CA ASP A 97 -5.43 -8.88 17.95
C ASP A 97 -4.75 -9.23 19.30
N PRO A 98 -5.09 -10.36 19.94
CA PRO A 98 -4.51 -10.73 21.23
C PRO A 98 -2.98 -10.86 21.24
N SER A 99 -2.35 -11.07 20.07
CA SER A 99 -0.89 -11.06 19.94
C SER A 99 -0.26 -9.69 20.18
N ASN A 100 -1.05 -8.61 20.06
CA ASN A 100 -0.62 -7.22 20.11
C ASN A 100 0.57 -6.93 19.17
N THR A 101 0.60 -7.61 18.02
CA THR A 101 1.64 -7.45 17.02
C THR A 101 1.61 -6.04 16.46
N THR A 102 2.77 -5.36 16.44
CA THR A 102 2.90 -4.02 15.88
C THR A 102 3.90 -3.96 14.73
N ILE A 103 3.66 -3.01 13.83
CA ILE A 103 4.56 -2.65 12.74
C ILE A 103 4.75 -1.14 12.70
N GLN A 104 5.77 -0.70 11.99
CA GLN A 104 5.93 0.72 11.62
C GLN A 104 5.91 0.83 10.10
N PHE A 105 5.13 1.77 9.58
CA PHE A 105 5.06 2.03 8.15
C PHE A 105 5.00 3.52 7.87
N GLY A 106 5.95 4.01 7.09
CA GLY A 106 6.03 5.43 6.77
C GLY A 106 7.30 5.83 6.04
N ILE A 107 7.35 7.10 5.65
CA ILE A 107 8.51 7.75 5.04
C ILE A 107 9.54 8.02 6.14
N LYS A 108 10.78 7.58 5.90
CA LYS A 108 11.89 7.87 6.81
C LYS A 108 12.37 9.29 6.66
N MET A 109 12.21 10.10 7.70
CA MET A 109 12.62 11.49 7.69
C MET A 109 14.14 11.58 7.89
N GLY A 110 14.89 11.42 6.81
CA GLY A 110 16.34 11.59 6.79
C GLY A 110 16.85 12.56 5.71
N ASN A 111 16.05 12.83 4.67
CA ASN A 111 16.34 13.80 3.61
C ASN A 111 15.05 14.45 3.06
N PRO A 112 14.30 15.21 3.89
CA PRO A 112 13.13 15.95 3.41
C PRO A 112 13.53 16.90 2.27
N GLY A 113 12.78 16.91 1.16
CA GLY A 113 12.90 17.92 0.10
C GLY A 113 13.48 17.48 -1.25
N LYS A 114 13.73 16.19 -1.50
CA LYS A 114 13.99 15.68 -2.87
C LYS A 114 12.75 14.98 -3.43
N PRO A 115 12.03 15.59 -4.39
CA PRO A 115 10.90 14.94 -5.06
C PRO A 115 11.30 13.57 -5.61
N GLY A 116 10.52 12.53 -5.29
CA GLY A 116 10.75 11.16 -5.78
C GLY A 116 11.57 10.23 -4.88
N ASN A 117 12.00 10.68 -3.70
CA ASN A 117 12.76 9.89 -2.72
C ASN A 117 11.99 9.56 -1.43
N ASP A 118 10.66 9.74 -1.42
CA ASP A 118 9.79 9.28 -0.33
C ASP A 118 9.72 7.74 -0.34
N LEU A 119 10.83 7.11 0.03
CA LEU A 119 10.92 5.68 0.18
C LEU A 119 10.27 5.34 1.51
N TYR A 120 9.04 4.84 1.41
CA TYR A 120 8.37 4.20 2.54
C TYR A 120 9.25 3.06 3.05
N ASN A 121 9.23 2.87 4.36
CA ASN A 121 9.79 1.70 5.02
C ASN A 121 8.67 0.97 5.73
N LEU A 122 8.78 -0.36 5.74
CA LEU A 122 7.99 -1.23 6.59
C LEU A 122 8.92 -1.90 7.59
N THR A 123 8.70 -1.69 8.88
CA THR A 123 9.41 -2.43 9.94
C THR A 123 8.45 -3.43 10.58
N MET A 124 8.78 -4.71 10.51
CA MET A 124 7.97 -5.82 11.03
C MET A 124 8.89 -6.92 11.55
N GLY A 125 8.61 -7.44 12.76
CA GLY A 125 9.42 -8.49 13.38
C GLY A 125 10.89 -8.10 13.60
N GLY A 126 11.17 -6.81 13.84
CA GLY A 126 12.53 -6.28 14.03
C GLY A 126 13.35 -6.11 12.75
N GLN A 127 12.76 -6.39 11.57
CA GLN A 127 13.40 -6.19 10.27
C GLN A 127 12.77 -5.00 9.55
N THR A 128 13.57 -4.19 8.87
CA THR A 128 13.12 -3.04 8.08
C THR A 128 13.27 -3.33 6.58
N TYR A 129 12.20 -3.13 5.83
CA TYR A 129 12.10 -3.33 4.39
C TYR A 129 11.89 -1.99 3.70
N VAL A 130 12.81 -1.63 2.81
CA VAL A 130 12.63 -0.47 1.92
C VAL A 130 11.56 -0.82 0.89
N CYS A 131 10.57 0.05 0.77
CA CYS A 131 9.46 -0.12 -0.16
C CYS A 131 9.80 0.43 -1.54
N LYS A 132 9.12 -0.09 -2.56
CA LYS A 132 9.09 0.53 -3.89
C LYS A 132 8.31 1.85 -3.85
N GLN A 133 8.38 2.59 -4.95
CA GLN A 133 7.56 3.79 -5.13
C GLN A 133 6.07 3.46 -4.92
N PHE A 134 5.37 4.32 -4.18
CA PHE A 134 3.95 4.18 -3.90
C PHE A 134 3.14 4.48 -5.17
N THR A 135 2.18 3.62 -5.48
CA THR A 135 1.25 3.77 -6.60
C THR A 135 -0.11 4.18 -6.05
N ILE A 136 -0.56 5.38 -6.42
CA ILE A 136 -1.91 5.87 -6.11
C ILE A 136 -2.88 5.31 -7.14
N PHE A 137 -4.04 4.93 -6.67
CA PHE A 137 -5.10 4.42 -7.50
C PHE A 137 -5.95 5.55 -8.08
N SER A 138 -6.30 5.45 -9.37
CA SER A 138 -7.06 6.47 -10.13
C SER A 138 -8.56 6.39 -9.92
#